data_AF-A0A409YB97-F1
#
_entry.id   AF-A0A409YB97-F1
#
_cell.length_a   1.000
_cell.length_b   1.000
_cell.length_c   1.000
_cell.angle_alpha   90.00
_cell.angle_beta   90.00
_cell.angle_gamma   90.00
#
_symmetry.space_group_name_H-M   'P 1'
#
loop_
_entity.id
_entity.type
_entity.pdbx_description
1 polymer ?
#
loop_
_entity_poly.entity_id
_entity_poly.type
_entity_poly.pdbx_seq_one_letter_code
_entity_poly.pdbx_strand_id
1 'polypeptide(L)'
;MDATHLSQVRIGYVMMAKPKHFEPRPPNSTTIGQHPVVVLTGPDADGKVRVASMSHRHPDNPPQRAASYYNLPVDPVKGEGTISIGTPKIIHFSLLKPTNPQTMMSGQDFARLKADILQHHPGCL
;
A
#
# COMPACT_ATOMS: atom_id res chain seq x y z
N MET A 1 -18.42 16.44 -4.03
CA MET A 1 -17.11 15.74 -4.01
C MET A 1 -16.57 15.80 -5.42
N ASP A 2 -15.36 16.33 -5.62
CA ASP A 2 -14.80 16.62 -6.95
C ASP A 2 -14.32 15.33 -7.63
N ALA A 3 -14.77 15.07 -8.85
CA ALA A 3 -14.44 13.87 -9.64
C ALA A 3 -12.93 13.74 -9.92
N THR A 4 -12.16 14.82 -9.80
CA THR A 4 -10.70 14.83 -9.94
C THR A 4 -9.95 14.13 -8.81
N HIS A 5 -10.52 13.96 -7.61
CA HIS A 5 -9.86 13.20 -6.53
C HIS A 5 -10.02 11.69 -6.70
N LEU A 6 -11.16 11.23 -7.24
CA LEU A 6 -11.38 9.81 -7.53
C LEU A 6 -10.52 9.31 -8.69
N SER A 7 -10.15 10.19 -9.63
CA SER A 7 -9.33 9.81 -10.79
C SER A 7 -7.86 9.51 -10.46
N GLN A 8 -7.41 9.88 -9.25
CA GLN A 8 -6.02 9.72 -8.78
C GLN A 8 -5.79 8.45 -7.95
N VAL A 9 -6.83 7.85 -7.36
CA VAL A 9 -6.71 6.61 -6.60
C VAL A 9 -7.02 5.45 -7.52
N ARG A 10 -5.97 4.76 -7.97
CA ARG A 10 -6.07 3.65 -8.92
C ARG A 10 -5.43 2.40 -8.35
N ILE A 11 -6.08 1.27 -8.61
CA ILE A 11 -5.57 -0.04 -8.25
C ILE A 11 -4.18 -0.25 -8.87
N GLY A 12 -3.23 -0.76 -8.07
CA GLY A 12 -1.85 -0.98 -8.48
C GLY A 12 -0.93 0.24 -8.38
N TYR A 13 -1.46 1.43 -8.04
CA TYR A 13 -0.61 2.61 -7.81
C TYR A 13 0.06 2.54 -6.45
N VAL A 14 1.29 3.06 -6.39
CA VAL A 14 1.96 3.39 -5.14
C VAL A 14 1.56 4.81 -4.74
N MET A 15 1.02 4.94 -3.54
CA MET A 15 0.58 6.22 -2.96
C MET A 15 1.18 6.39 -1.57
N MET A 16 1.13 7.61 -1.03
CA MET A 16 1.58 7.91 0.32
C MET A 16 0.39 7.93 1.29
N ALA A 17 0.55 7.32 2.47
CA ALA A 17 -0.45 7.30 3.52
C ALA A 17 0.17 7.43 4.91
N LYS A 18 -0.56 8.00 5.87
CA LYS A 18 -0.11 8.03 7.29
C LYS A 18 -0.70 6.83 8.05
N PRO A 19 0.13 6.00 8.72
CA PRO A 19 -0.36 4.82 9.42
C PRO A 19 -1.43 5.05 10.49
N LYS A 20 -1.50 6.24 11.10
CA LYS A 20 -2.56 6.61 12.07
C LYS A 20 -3.99 6.54 11.50
N HIS A 21 -4.13 6.51 10.17
CA HIS A 21 -5.41 6.43 9.46
C HIS A 21 -5.75 5.03 8.97
N PHE A 22 -4.91 4.04 9.24
CA PHE A 22 -5.18 2.66 8.89
C PHE A 22 -6.19 2.02 9.85
N GLU A 23 -6.93 1.06 9.33
CA GLU A 23 -7.81 0.17 10.06
C GLU A 23 -7.32 -1.29 9.86
N PRO A 24 -6.98 -2.03 10.94
CA PRO A 24 -6.81 -1.53 12.31
C PRO A 24 -5.62 -0.56 12.41
N ARG A 25 -5.72 0.41 13.33
CA ARG A 25 -4.65 1.38 13.58
C ARG A 25 -3.42 0.66 14.16
N PRO A 26 -2.23 0.77 13.55
CA PRO A 26 -1.01 0.21 14.11
C PRO A 26 -0.65 0.90 15.44
N PRO A 27 -0.05 0.17 16.41
CA PRO A 27 0.42 0.78 17.65
C PRO A 27 1.47 1.85 17.36
N ASN A 28 1.52 2.90 18.20
CA ASN A 28 2.48 4.01 18.09
C ASN A 28 2.47 4.77 16.74
N SER A 29 1.40 4.63 15.93
CA SER A 29 1.33 5.22 14.59
C SER A 29 1.09 6.73 14.53
N THR A 30 0.79 7.38 15.67
CA THR A 30 0.45 8.81 15.74
C THR A 30 1.59 9.72 15.31
N THR A 31 2.82 9.35 15.64
CA THR A 31 4.05 10.10 15.30
C THR A 31 4.68 9.64 13.99
N ILE A 32 4.18 8.55 13.40
CA ILE A 32 4.71 7.98 12.17
C ILE A 32 4.31 8.86 10.99
N GLY A 33 5.30 9.17 10.15
CA GLY A 33 5.16 9.99 8.96
C GLY A 33 4.33 9.32 7.85
N GLN A 34 4.47 9.81 6.62
CA GLN A 34 3.86 9.16 5.46
C GLN A 34 4.73 8.00 4.98
N HIS A 35 4.09 6.89 4.63
CA HIS A 35 4.72 5.70 4.06
C HIS A 35 4.11 5.38 2.70
N PRO A 36 4.92 4.83 1.78
CA PRO A 36 4.38 4.32 0.53
C PRO A 36 3.47 3.12 0.81
N VAL A 37 2.39 3.01 0.04
CA VAL A 37 1.43 1.91 0.07
C VAL A 37 1.01 1.56 -1.35
N VAL A 38 0.77 0.29 -1.64
CA VAL A 38 0.15 -0.15 -2.90
C VAL A 38 -1.36 -0.21 -2.71
N VAL A 39 -2.12 0.43 -3.60
CA VAL A 39 -3.59 0.36 -3.61
C VAL A 39 -4.05 -0.98 -4.20
N LEU A 40 -4.81 -1.76 -3.45
CA LEU A 40 -5.19 -3.13 -3.81
C LEU A 40 -6.60 -3.22 -4.39
N THR A 41 -7.52 -2.38 -3.92
CA THR A 41 -8.94 -2.38 -4.34
C THR A 41 -9.38 -0.98 -4.78
N GLY A 42 -10.49 -0.93 -5.53
CA GLY A 42 -11.21 0.33 -5.75
C GLY A 42 -11.90 0.78 -4.45
N PRO A 43 -12.31 2.06 -4.36
CA PRO A 43 -13.12 2.54 -3.25
C PRO A 43 -14.45 1.76 -3.16
N ASP A 44 -14.81 1.32 -1.95
CA ASP A 44 -16.13 0.78 -1.66
C ASP A 44 -17.19 1.90 -1.49
N ALA A 45 -18.41 1.52 -1.07
CA ALA A 45 -19.52 2.46 -0.87
C ALA A 45 -19.22 3.55 0.19
N ASP A 46 -18.30 3.26 1.12
CA ASP A 46 -17.86 4.19 2.17
C ASP A 46 -16.58 4.94 1.78
N GLY A 47 -16.09 4.77 0.54
CA GLY A 47 -14.85 5.36 0.08
C GLY A 47 -13.59 4.73 0.69
N LYS A 48 -13.68 3.51 1.23
CA LYS A 48 -12.53 2.80 1.78
C LYS A 48 -11.85 1.95 0.73
N VAL A 49 -10.53 1.86 0.83
CA VAL A 49 -9.69 1.02 -0.02
C VAL A 49 -8.79 0.14 0.84
N ARG A 50 -8.44 -1.03 0.31
CA ARG A 50 -7.41 -1.90 0.89
C ARG A 50 -6.05 -1.53 0.32
N VAL A 51 -5.05 -1.47 1.19
CA VAL A 51 -3.67 -1.13 0.82
C VAL A 51 -2.65 -2.08 1.44
N ALA A 52 -1.57 -2.34 0.72
CA ALA A 52 -0.39 -3.03 1.23
C ALA A 52 0.66 -1.99 1.61
N SER A 53 1.09 -1.95 2.87
CA SER A 53 2.08 -0.98 3.33
C SER A 53 3.49 -1.35 2.89
N MET A 54 4.29 -0.34 2.53
CA MET A 54 5.70 -0.48 2.23
C MET A 54 6.58 0.13 3.33
N SER A 55 7.73 -0.46 3.60
CA SER A 55 8.68 0.01 4.63
C SER A 55 10.13 -0.30 4.27
N HIS A 56 11.07 0.52 4.74
CA HIS A 56 12.50 0.16 4.72
C HIS A 56 12.98 -0.46 6.04
N ARG A 57 12.23 -0.29 7.13
CA ARG A 57 12.59 -0.74 8.49
C ARG A 57 11.34 -0.95 9.34
N HIS A 58 10.66 -2.08 9.19
CA HIS A 58 9.71 -2.54 10.21
C HIS A 58 9.82 -4.07 10.37
N PRO A 59 10.35 -4.57 11.51
CA PRO A 59 10.35 -6.00 11.81
C PRO A 59 8.94 -6.54 12.12
N ASP A 60 7.96 -5.68 12.35
CA ASP A 60 6.66 -6.05 12.95
C ASP A 60 5.51 -6.31 11.95
N ASN A 61 5.78 -6.40 10.64
CA ASN A 61 4.77 -6.83 9.65
C ASN A 61 5.23 -8.06 8.83
N PRO A 62 5.51 -9.22 9.47
CA PRO A 62 5.57 -10.48 8.74
C PRO A 62 4.14 -10.94 8.38
N PRO A 63 3.92 -11.54 7.20
CA PRO A 63 4.89 -11.78 6.13
C PRO A 63 5.11 -10.55 5.24
N GLN A 64 6.34 -10.40 4.75
CA GLN A 64 6.77 -9.32 3.85
C GLN A 64 7.64 -9.87 2.71
N ARG A 65 7.66 -9.16 1.58
CA ARG A 65 8.51 -9.44 0.41
C ARG A 65 9.31 -8.22 0.02
N ALA A 66 10.47 -8.41 -0.59
CA ALA A 66 11.26 -7.32 -1.15
C ALA A 66 10.44 -6.55 -2.20
N ALA A 67 10.54 -5.23 -2.23
CA ALA A 67 9.85 -4.40 -3.21
C ALA A 67 10.37 -4.68 -4.63
N SER A 68 11.67 -4.98 -4.76
CA SER A 68 12.30 -5.40 -6.03
C SER A 68 11.75 -6.70 -6.60
N TYR A 69 11.15 -7.59 -5.78
CA TYR A 69 10.47 -8.80 -6.27
C TYR A 69 9.27 -8.49 -7.19
N TYR A 70 8.70 -7.29 -7.05
CA TYR A 70 7.61 -6.77 -7.86
C TYR A 70 8.05 -5.64 -8.80
N ASN A 71 9.35 -5.56 -9.10
CA ASN A 71 9.94 -4.53 -9.97
C ASN A 71 9.68 -3.08 -9.51
N LEU A 72 9.45 -2.85 -8.22
CA LEU A 72 9.36 -1.49 -7.68
C LEU A 72 10.77 -0.89 -7.52
N PRO A 73 10.92 0.43 -7.71
CA PRO A 73 12.22 1.08 -7.61
C PRO A 73 12.80 0.98 -6.21
N VAL A 74 14.09 0.65 -6.15
CA VAL A 74 14.88 0.67 -4.91
C VAL A 74 15.33 2.11 -4.65
N ASP A 75 15.10 2.60 -3.44
CA ASP A 75 15.54 3.94 -3.04
C ASP A 75 17.08 3.93 -2.94
N PRO A 76 17.80 4.81 -3.67
CA PRO A 76 19.27 4.80 -3.70
C PRO A 76 19.91 5.20 -2.36
N VAL A 77 19.16 5.86 -1.47
CA VAL A 77 19.63 6.32 -0.16
C VAL A 77 19.20 5.36 0.94
N LYS A 78 17.94 4.92 0.92
CA LYS A 78 17.35 4.07 1.97
C LYS A 78 17.54 2.58 1.72
N GLY A 79 17.92 2.19 0.50
CA GLY A 79 18.10 0.81 0.08
C GLY A 79 16.77 0.08 -0.17
N GLU A 80 16.83 -1.26 -0.19
CA GLU A 80 15.69 -2.13 -0.46
C GLU A 80 14.54 -1.85 0.53
N GLY A 81 13.32 -1.76 -0.01
CA GLY A 81 12.10 -1.71 0.78
C GLY A 81 11.43 -3.08 0.82
N THR A 82 10.49 -3.26 1.73
CA THR A 82 9.61 -4.41 1.77
C THR A 82 8.16 -3.99 1.58
N ILE A 83 7.36 -4.86 0.95
CA ILE A 83 5.92 -4.76 0.87
C ILE A 83 5.32 -5.80 1.83
N SER A 84 4.38 -5.36 2.66
CA SER A 84 3.58 -6.26 3.49
C SER A 84 2.70 -7.16 2.60
N ILE A 85 2.89 -8.46 2.70
CA ILE A 85 1.99 -9.47 2.11
C ILE A 85 1.08 -10.13 3.15
N GLY A 86 1.10 -9.60 4.38
CA GLY A 86 0.13 -9.91 5.43
C GLY A 86 -1.25 -9.29 5.18
N THR A 87 -2.07 -9.23 6.24
CA THR A 87 -3.43 -8.67 6.16
C THR A 87 -3.40 -7.21 5.68
N PRO A 88 -4.07 -6.87 4.56
CA PRO A 88 -4.15 -5.51 4.06
C PRO A 88 -4.72 -4.53 5.09
N LYS A 89 -4.25 -3.28 5.03
CA LYS A 89 -4.80 -2.18 5.83
C LYS A 89 -5.95 -1.54 5.08
N ILE A 90 -6.96 -1.09 5.80
CA ILE A 90 -8.08 -0.32 5.23
C ILE A 90 -7.84 1.16 5.51
N ILE A 91 -8.12 2.03 4.54
CA ILE A 91 -8.00 3.48 4.67
C ILE A 91 -9.01 4.17 3.73
N HIS A 92 -9.54 5.32 4.13
CA HIS A 92 -10.37 6.13 3.25
C HIS A 92 -9.54 6.76 2.12
N PHE A 93 -10.00 6.70 0.87
CA PHE A 93 -9.23 7.10 -0.33
C PHE A 93 -8.75 8.56 -0.27
N SER A 94 -9.52 9.47 0.36
CA SER A 94 -9.15 10.89 0.50
C SER A 94 -7.90 11.15 1.34
N LEU A 95 -7.45 10.15 2.10
CA LEU A 95 -6.25 10.21 2.93
C LEU A 95 -5.00 9.70 2.20
N LEU A 96 -5.15 9.20 0.97
CA LEU A 96 -4.05 8.87 0.09
C LEU A 96 -3.53 10.11 -0.63
N LYS A 97 -2.23 10.17 -0.82
CA LYS A 97 -1.55 11.23 -1.58
C LYS A 97 -0.74 10.62 -2.72
N PRO A 98 -0.74 11.23 -3.92
CA PRO A 98 0.08 10.73 -5.02
C PRO A 98 1.57 10.82 -4.69
N THR A 99 2.38 9.90 -5.22
CA THR A 99 3.84 10.03 -5.22
C THR A 99 4.30 10.91 -6.39
N ASN A 100 5.47 11.53 -6.26
CA ASN A 100 6.16 12.20 -7.36
C ASN A 100 7.60 11.66 -7.44
N PRO A 101 8.00 10.96 -8.53
CA PRO A 101 7.16 10.59 -9.68
C PRO A 101 6.02 9.63 -9.28
N GLN A 102 4.97 9.59 -10.11
CA GLN A 102 3.91 8.61 -9.94
C GLN A 102 4.45 7.22 -10.27
N THR A 103 4.23 6.27 -9.37
CA THR A 103 4.69 4.88 -9.54
C THR A 103 3.48 3.96 -9.59
N MET A 104 3.44 3.10 -10.60
CA MET A 104 2.39 2.09 -10.79
C MET A 104 3.04 0.74 -11.04
N MET A 105 2.51 -0.31 -10.41
CA MET A 105 2.92 -1.68 -10.68
C MET A 105 2.45 -2.12 -12.07
N SER A 106 3.26 -2.96 -12.72
CA SER A 106 2.79 -3.68 -13.92
C SER A 106 1.60 -4.59 -13.57
N GLY A 107 0.75 -4.91 -14.55
CA GLY A 107 -0.37 -5.82 -14.33
C GLY A 107 0.06 -7.20 -13.80
N GLN A 108 1.21 -7.70 -14.27
CA GLN A 108 1.77 -8.98 -13.83
C GLN A 108 2.28 -8.92 -12.39
N ASP A 109 3.04 -7.88 -12.04
CA ASP A 109 3.59 -7.71 -10.69
C ASP A 109 2.48 -7.46 -9.67
N PHE A 110 1.45 -6.70 -10.07
CA PHE A 110 0.29 -6.46 -9.24
C PHE A 110 -0.54 -7.74 -9.01
N ALA A 111 -0.72 -8.57 -10.05
CA ALA A 111 -1.36 -9.88 -9.90
C ALA A 111 -0.57 -10.80 -8.96
N ARG A 112 0.77 -10.79 -9.07
CA ARG A 112 1.65 -11.56 -8.19
C ARG A 112 1.54 -11.11 -6.74
N LEU A 113 1.55 -9.80 -6.47
CA LEU A 113 1.36 -9.26 -5.12
C LEU A 113 0.02 -9.72 -4.52
N LYS A 114 -1.06 -9.67 -5.28
CA LYS A 114 -2.38 -10.14 -4.82
C LYS A 114 -2.37 -11.64 -4.54
N ALA A 115 -1.71 -12.44 -5.37
CA ALA A 115 -1.56 -13.88 -5.15
C ALA A 115 -0.79 -14.18 -3.85
N ASP A 116 0.32 -13.48 -3.61
CA ASP A 116 1.09 -13.62 -2.36
C ASP A 116 0.24 -13.26 -1.14
N ILE A 117 -0.51 -12.15 -1.20
CA ILE A 117 -1.41 -11.74 -0.11
C ILE A 117 -2.49 -12.80 0.14
N LEU A 118 -3.12 -13.33 -0.91
CA LEU A 118 -4.16 -14.36 -0.78
C LEU A 118 -3.63 -15.70 -0.27
N GLN A 119 -2.38 -16.04 -0.58
CA GLN A 119 -1.72 -17.24 -0.06
C GLN A 119 -1.55 -17.16 1.47
N HIS A 120 -1.26 -15.97 2.00
CA HIS A 120 -1.09 -15.77 3.44
C HIS A 120 -2.40 -15.44 4.17
N HIS A 121 -3.36 -14.81 3.50
CA HIS A 121 -4.65 -14.41 4.06
C HIS A 121 -5.78 -14.61 3.05
N PRO A 122 -6.33 -15.83 2.94
CA PRO A 122 -7.47 -16.10 2.06
C PRO A 122 -8.67 -15.22 2.42
N GLY A 123 -9.29 -14.58 1.43
CA GLY A 123 -10.52 -13.78 1.59
C GLY A 123 -10.33 -12.31 1.98
N CYS A 124 -9.11 -11.77 1.92
CA CYS A 124 -8.82 -10.39 2.33
C CYS A 124 -8.72 -9.36 1.19
N LEU A 125 -9.01 -9.73 -0.05
CA LEU A 125 -9.00 -8.86 -1.24
C LEU A 125 -10.29 -8.94 -2.04
#